data_AF-A0A932M3D0-F1
#
_entry.id   AF-A0A932M3D0-F1
#
_cell.length_a   1.000
_cell.length_b   1.000
_cell.length_c   1.000
_cell.angle_alpha   90.00
_cell.angle_beta   90.00
_cell.angle_gamma   90.00
#
_symmetry.space_group_name_H-M   'P 1'
#
loop_
_entity.id
_entity.type
_entity.pdbx_description
1 polymer ?
#
loop_
_entity_poly.entity_id
_entity_poly.type
_entity_poly.pdbx_seq_one_letter_code
_entity_poly.pdbx_strand_id
1 'polypeptide(L)'
;MPDKRSRSGESSALQKERMKDMQIRYGVLWAYEEWMGKEGIPIYEGLAGVENVAELPRRPWARMGGLGTFIQLEGTKQTGALHYVVEIPAGAALEPEKHLYAELIYVLRGRGLTELWQEGGPKRSFEWGEGSLFALPLNTRHRLVNGGREPVLLFAATNAPVVMETFHNTDFIFNCNYNFTDRYRGEADYFLAGKERHQVGVRPVWETNFIPDMRTALLDDMFVKVAGGQITFFNMAGWVWNHASEWPVGRYHKAHYHGPGIVLLGLNSEGYALVWPKEYGPHPYQDGHGDKVIRAPWKPGGIY
;
A
#
# COMPACT_ATOMS: atom_id res chain seq x y z
N MET A 1 37.05 -6.83 7.58
CA MET A 1 35.58 -6.80 7.71
C MET A 1 35.18 -5.52 8.42
N PRO A 2 34.44 -4.59 7.81
CA PRO A 2 33.79 -3.51 8.54
C PRO A 2 32.28 -3.71 8.60
N ASP A 3 31.85 -3.99 9.82
CA ASP A 3 30.66 -3.54 10.55
C ASP A 3 29.48 -2.95 9.73
N LYS A 4 28.40 -3.74 9.61
CA LYS A 4 27.07 -3.29 9.17
C LYS A 4 26.33 -2.66 10.35
N ARG A 5 26.64 -1.40 10.67
CA ARG A 5 25.79 -0.59 11.55
C ARG A 5 24.75 0.18 10.75
N SER A 6 23.51 0.00 11.17
CA SER A 6 22.32 0.83 10.95
C SER A 6 22.61 2.26 10.50
N ARG A 7 22.25 2.61 9.28
CA ARG A 7 22.09 4.00 8.84
C ARG A 7 20.61 4.39 8.91
N SER A 8 20.11 4.58 10.13
CA SER A 8 18.84 5.26 10.40
C SER A 8 19.17 6.65 10.95
N GLY A 9 19.06 7.69 10.12
CA GLY A 9 19.22 9.08 10.60
C GLY A 9 19.57 10.17 9.59
N GLU A 10 19.76 9.88 8.31
CA GLU A 10 20.25 10.87 7.36
C GLU A 10 19.10 11.66 6.70
N SER A 11 18.90 12.88 7.22
CA SER A 11 17.68 13.68 7.14
C SER A 11 17.82 14.84 6.16
N SER A 12 16.97 14.94 5.12
CA SER A 12 16.85 16.07 4.17
C SER A 12 18.02 16.32 3.20
N ALA A 13 19.27 16.33 3.65
CA ALA A 13 20.43 16.62 2.78
C ALA A 13 20.64 15.55 1.69
N LEU A 14 20.58 14.28 2.07
CA LEU A 14 20.67 13.16 1.13
C LEU A 14 19.46 13.05 0.19
N GLN A 15 18.29 13.49 0.63
CA GLN A 15 17.12 13.57 -0.25
C GLN A 15 17.32 14.64 -1.32
N LYS A 16 17.83 15.82 -0.94
CA LYS A 16 18.19 16.88 -1.91
C LYS A 16 19.32 16.45 -2.85
N GLU A 17 20.33 15.76 -2.34
CA GLU A 17 21.47 15.26 -3.14
C GLU A 17 21.03 14.14 -4.10
N ARG A 18 20.11 13.26 -3.67
CA ARG A 18 19.49 12.23 -4.52
C ARG A 18 18.62 12.84 -5.61
N MET A 19 17.77 13.83 -5.30
CA MET A 19 16.97 14.52 -6.32
C MET A 19 17.87 15.18 -7.37
N LYS A 20 19.03 15.70 -6.93
CA LYS A 20 20.05 16.26 -7.80
C LYS A 20 20.72 15.19 -8.67
N ASP A 21 21.10 14.03 -8.14
CA ASP A 21 21.67 12.91 -8.92
C ASP A 21 20.67 12.34 -9.94
N MET A 22 19.39 12.25 -9.59
CA MET A 22 18.33 11.80 -10.50
C MET A 22 18.09 12.79 -11.65
N GLN A 23 18.05 14.10 -11.36
CA GLN A 23 18.00 15.15 -12.38
C GLN A 23 19.21 15.08 -13.31
N ILE A 24 20.40 14.83 -12.77
CA ILE A 24 21.64 14.70 -13.54
C ILE A 24 21.62 13.44 -14.43
N ARG A 25 21.11 12.31 -13.93
CA ARG A 25 21.19 11.02 -14.61
C ARG A 25 20.13 10.82 -15.70
N TYR A 26 18.94 11.42 -15.55
CA TYR A 26 17.81 11.19 -16.46
C TYR A 26 17.20 12.45 -17.08
N GLY A 27 17.63 13.66 -16.69
CA GLY A 27 17.15 14.92 -17.26
C GLY A 27 15.70 15.30 -16.93
N VAL A 28 14.89 14.39 -16.34
CA VAL A 28 13.51 14.61 -15.92
C VAL A 28 13.23 13.78 -14.66
N LEU A 29 12.68 14.40 -13.62
CA LEU A 29 12.09 13.68 -12.49
C LEU A 29 10.65 13.33 -12.84
N TRP A 30 10.19 12.13 -12.49
CA TRP A 30 8.78 11.77 -12.62
C TRP A 30 7.94 12.70 -11.74
N ALA A 31 6.74 13.11 -12.17
CA ALA A 31 5.94 14.10 -11.44
C ALA A 31 5.65 13.64 -10.00
N TYR A 32 5.45 12.34 -9.84
CA TYR A 32 5.26 11.72 -8.53
C TYR A 32 6.51 11.83 -7.63
N GLU A 33 7.72 11.67 -8.16
CA GLU A 33 8.95 11.76 -7.37
C GLU A 33 9.24 13.20 -6.94
N GLU A 34 8.95 14.16 -7.82
CA GLU A 34 8.97 15.57 -7.47
C GLU A 34 7.97 15.89 -6.35
N TRP A 35 6.74 15.35 -6.44
CA TRP A 35 5.73 15.52 -5.40
C TRP A 35 6.19 14.93 -4.05
N MET A 36 6.65 13.68 -4.01
CA MET A 36 7.18 13.09 -2.76
C MET A 36 8.33 13.92 -2.17
N GLY A 37 9.22 14.45 -3.02
CA GLY A 37 10.30 15.34 -2.60
C GLY A 37 9.79 16.60 -1.90
N LYS A 38 8.67 17.17 -2.38
CA LYS A 38 8.02 18.37 -1.80
C LYS A 38 7.31 18.06 -0.48
N GLU A 39 6.76 16.87 -0.31
CA GLU A 39 6.09 16.47 0.95
C GLU A 39 7.07 16.41 2.14
N GLY A 40 8.37 16.22 1.87
CA GLY A 40 9.43 16.42 2.87
C GLY A 40 9.54 15.34 3.95
N ILE A 41 8.80 14.25 3.84
CA ILE A 41 8.90 13.08 4.72
C ILE A 41 9.95 12.07 4.20
N PRO A 42 10.45 11.15 5.05
CA PRO A 42 11.36 10.09 4.63
C PRO A 42 10.77 9.23 3.51
N ILE A 43 11.64 8.78 2.60
CA ILE A 43 11.32 7.82 1.55
C ILE A 43 12.22 6.60 1.77
N TYR A 44 11.63 5.47 2.16
CA TYR A 44 12.33 4.19 2.21
C TYR A 44 12.45 3.64 0.79
N GLU A 45 13.68 3.30 0.39
CA GLU A 45 13.95 2.58 -0.85
C GLU A 45 14.48 1.18 -0.53
N GLY A 46 13.94 0.17 -1.21
CA GLY A 46 14.34 -1.21 -1.03
C GLY A 46 14.27 -1.99 -2.33
N LEU A 47 15.13 -2.98 -2.50
CA LEU A 47 15.15 -3.80 -3.72
C LEU A 47 14.05 -4.86 -3.74
N ALA A 48 13.79 -5.48 -2.60
CA ALA A 48 12.90 -6.65 -2.50
C ALA A 48 11.95 -6.60 -1.30
N GLY A 49 11.90 -5.50 -0.54
CA GLY A 49 10.99 -5.37 0.59
C GLY A 49 11.51 -4.59 1.80
N VAL A 50 10.75 -4.69 2.90
CA VAL A 50 11.15 -4.32 4.27
C VAL A 50 10.58 -5.33 5.23
N GLU A 51 11.36 -5.74 6.23
CA GLU A 51 10.96 -6.79 7.17
C GLU A 51 9.79 -6.37 8.07
N ASN A 52 9.71 -5.09 8.42
CA ASN A 52 8.58 -4.52 9.16
C ASN A 52 8.39 -3.04 8.81
N VAL A 53 7.30 -2.71 8.10
CA VAL A 53 6.97 -1.33 7.73
C VAL A 53 6.68 -0.47 8.98
N ALA A 54 6.28 -1.08 10.09
CA ALA A 54 5.98 -0.35 11.33
C ALA A 54 7.21 0.24 12.03
N GLU A 55 8.39 -0.25 11.70
CA GLU A 55 9.67 0.20 12.25
C GLU A 55 10.32 1.31 11.40
N LEU A 56 9.74 1.64 10.24
CA LEU A 56 10.29 2.68 9.37
C LEU A 56 10.30 4.05 10.04
N PRO A 57 11.35 4.87 9.84
CA PRO A 57 11.46 6.18 10.46
C PRO A 57 10.43 7.14 9.87
N ARG A 58 9.55 7.67 10.72
CA ARG A 58 8.49 8.62 10.37
C ARG A 58 8.85 10.04 10.79
N ARG A 59 8.36 11.04 10.05
CA ARG A 59 8.48 12.46 10.40
C ARG A 59 7.16 13.21 10.24
N PRO A 60 7.00 14.38 10.89
CA PRO A 60 5.85 15.24 10.69
C PRO A 60 5.54 15.44 9.21
N TRP A 61 4.31 15.08 8.84
CA TRP A 61 3.81 15.18 7.49
C TRP A 61 2.85 16.36 7.42
N ALA A 62 3.34 17.52 6.98
CA ALA A 62 2.61 18.78 7.06
C ALA A 62 1.23 18.73 6.39
N ARG A 63 1.10 18.06 5.24
CA ARG A 63 -0.16 17.92 4.51
C ARG A 63 -1.19 17.04 5.24
N MET A 64 -0.72 15.99 5.92
CA MET A 64 -1.57 14.97 6.55
C MET A 64 -1.80 15.22 8.03
N GLY A 65 -1.01 16.06 8.70
CA GLY A 65 -1.10 16.30 10.15
C GLY A 65 -0.58 15.15 11.05
N GLY A 66 -0.15 14.03 10.47
CA GLY A 66 0.43 12.88 11.18
C GLY A 66 1.94 12.76 11.05
N LEU A 67 2.49 11.57 11.35
CA LEU A 67 3.88 11.23 11.08
C LEU A 67 3.96 10.20 9.94
N GLY A 68 4.68 10.50 8.87
CA GLY A 68 4.67 9.69 7.64
C GLY A 68 6.04 9.18 7.19
N THR A 69 6.01 8.11 6.39
CA THR A 69 7.12 7.60 5.58
C THR A 69 6.59 7.05 4.27
N PHE A 70 7.14 7.48 3.14
CA PHE A 70 6.90 6.81 1.86
C PHE A 70 7.74 5.54 1.74
N ILE A 71 7.23 4.58 0.98
CA ILE A 71 7.91 3.33 0.66
C ILE A 71 7.89 3.19 -0.87
N GLN A 72 9.08 3.14 -1.45
CA GLN A 72 9.30 3.04 -2.88
C GLN A 72 10.27 1.89 -3.16
N LEU A 73 9.73 0.71 -3.48
CA LEU A 73 10.55 -0.44 -3.83
C LEU A 73 11.00 -0.36 -5.29
N GLU A 74 12.09 -1.06 -5.61
CA GLU A 74 12.53 -1.20 -7.00
C GLU A 74 11.41 -1.86 -7.83
N GLY A 75 11.19 -1.34 -9.04
CA GLY A 75 10.08 -1.77 -9.89
C GLY A 75 8.72 -1.15 -9.52
N THR A 76 8.48 -0.66 -8.29
CA THR A 76 7.24 0.12 -8.01
C THR A 76 7.34 1.56 -8.48
N LYS A 77 8.58 2.06 -8.70
CA LYS A 77 8.88 3.42 -9.16
C LYS A 77 8.15 3.78 -10.45
N GLN A 78 8.12 2.85 -11.42
CA GLN A 78 7.63 3.09 -12.78
C GLN A 78 6.23 2.54 -13.05
N THR A 79 5.59 1.84 -12.10
CA THR A 79 4.41 1.01 -12.39
C THR A 79 3.18 1.32 -11.56
N GLY A 80 3.19 2.43 -10.84
CA GLY A 80 1.94 2.99 -10.40
C GLY A 80 1.48 2.63 -9.00
N ALA A 81 2.29 2.00 -8.16
CA ALA A 81 1.92 1.70 -6.77
C ALA A 81 2.81 2.49 -5.80
N LEU A 82 2.19 3.39 -5.04
CA LEU A 82 2.83 4.07 -3.91
C LEU A 82 2.31 3.47 -2.62
N HIS A 83 3.25 3.15 -1.74
CA HIS A 83 2.95 2.71 -0.40
C HIS A 83 3.46 3.74 0.60
N TYR A 84 2.72 3.93 1.69
CA TYR A 84 3.20 4.74 2.79
C TYR A 84 2.72 4.19 4.12
N VAL A 85 3.45 4.53 5.17
CA VAL A 85 3.00 4.33 6.54
C VAL A 85 2.72 5.69 7.14
N VAL A 86 1.57 5.82 7.79
CA VAL A 86 1.20 7.02 8.55
C VAL A 86 0.81 6.65 9.97
N GLU A 87 1.32 7.42 10.92
CA GLU A 87 1.00 7.34 12.34
C GLU A 87 0.10 8.51 12.73
N ILE A 88 -0.99 8.21 13.44
CA ILE A 88 -1.88 9.19 14.03
C ILE A 88 -1.64 9.18 15.55
N PRO A 89 -1.13 10.28 16.14
CA PRO A 89 -0.95 10.38 17.58
C PRO A 89 -2.22 10.09 18.38
N ALA A 90 -2.06 9.75 19.66
CA ALA A 90 -3.17 9.49 20.56
C ALA A 90 -4.19 10.65 20.58
N GLY A 91 -5.48 10.34 20.41
CA GLY A 91 -6.56 11.33 20.38
C GLY A 91 -6.52 12.33 19.22
N ALA A 92 -5.60 12.19 18.28
CA ALA A 92 -5.45 13.08 17.14
C ALA A 92 -6.22 12.58 15.92
N ALA A 93 -6.16 13.36 14.84
CA ALA A 93 -6.69 12.99 13.54
C ALA A 93 -5.73 13.50 12.47
N LEU A 94 -5.74 12.82 11.33
CA LEU A 94 -5.15 13.39 10.12
C LEU A 94 -5.97 14.61 9.67
N GLU A 95 -5.34 15.46 8.86
CA GLU A 95 -6.03 16.54 8.16
C GLU A 95 -7.01 15.97 7.13
N PRO A 96 -8.16 16.62 6.90
CA PRO A 96 -9.05 16.23 5.83
C PRO A 96 -8.39 16.30 4.46
N GLU A 97 -8.52 15.25 3.66
CA GLU A 97 -8.05 15.25 2.28
C GLU A 97 -9.09 14.67 1.32
N LYS A 98 -8.91 14.93 0.02
CA LYS A 98 -9.57 14.24 -1.09
C LYS A 98 -8.59 14.16 -2.24
N HIS A 99 -8.70 13.15 -3.09
CA HIS A 99 -7.77 12.96 -4.21
C HIS A 99 -8.36 12.11 -5.34
N LEU A 100 -7.76 12.21 -6.53
CA LEU A 100 -8.16 11.47 -7.74
C LEU A 100 -7.44 10.12 -7.92
N TYR A 101 -6.84 9.56 -6.87
CA TYR A 101 -6.24 8.23 -6.90
C TYR A 101 -7.01 7.26 -6.00
N ALA A 102 -6.90 5.96 -6.28
CA ALA A 102 -7.40 4.90 -5.43
C ALA A 102 -6.51 4.76 -4.19
N GLU A 103 -7.13 4.45 -3.05
CA GLU A 103 -6.43 4.29 -1.78
C GLU A 103 -7.05 3.15 -0.98
N LEU A 104 -6.19 2.20 -0.63
CA LEU A 104 -6.50 1.05 0.21
C LEU A 104 -5.70 1.18 1.50
N ILE A 105 -6.37 1.05 2.64
CA ILE A 105 -5.77 1.21 3.96
C ILE A 105 -5.89 -0.10 4.74
N TYR A 106 -4.75 -0.56 5.24
CA TYR A 106 -4.64 -1.64 6.21
C TYR A 106 -4.22 -1.07 7.57
N VAL A 107 -4.96 -1.41 8.63
CA VAL A 107 -4.67 -0.94 9.98
C VAL A 107 -3.62 -1.86 10.61
N LEU A 108 -2.37 -1.41 10.64
CA LEU A 108 -1.26 -2.16 11.25
C LEU A 108 -1.38 -2.24 12.77
N ARG A 109 -1.88 -1.18 13.42
CA ARG A 109 -2.02 -1.11 14.88
C ARG A 109 -3.07 -0.09 15.30
N GLY A 110 -3.83 -0.43 16.33
CA GLY A 110 -4.74 0.49 17.01
C GLY A 110 -6.16 0.47 16.43
N ARG A 111 -6.96 1.48 16.77
CA ARG A 111 -8.36 1.60 16.37
C ARG A 111 -8.77 3.05 16.22
N GLY A 112 -9.81 3.28 15.45
CA GLY A 112 -10.30 4.62 15.19
C GLY A 112 -11.53 4.61 14.31
N LEU A 113 -11.78 5.75 13.70
CA LEU A 113 -12.87 5.91 12.75
C LEU A 113 -12.40 6.74 11.56
N THR A 114 -13.10 6.57 10.45
CA THR A 114 -12.97 7.44 9.29
C THR A 114 -14.25 8.24 9.17
N GLU A 115 -14.12 9.56 9.09
CA GLU A 115 -15.20 10.45 8.67
C GLU A 115 -15.09 10.67 7.16
N LEU A 116 -16.21 10.67 6.42
CA LEU A 116 -16.18 10.95 4.99
C LEU A 116 -17.45 11.66 4.47
N TRP A 117 -17.29 12.51 3.46
CA TRP A 117 -18.37 13.28 2.85
C TRP A 117 -18.05 13.72 1.42
N GLN A 118 -19.10 13.88 0.60
CA GLN A 118 -19.03 14.57 -0.69
C GLN A 118 -19.63 15.96 -0.57
N GLU A 119 -19.31 16.84 -1.51
CA GLU A 119 -19.90 18.19 -1.56
C GLU A 119 -21.43 18.07 -1.72
N GLY A 120 -22.19 18.69 -0.81
CA GLY A 120 -23.66 18.58 -0.77
C GLY A 120 -24.22 17.22 -0.33
N GLY A 121 -23.38 16.25 0.03
CA GLY A 121 -23.77 14.92 0.50
C GLY A 121 -23.80 14.80 2.04
N PRO A 122 -24.36 13.70 2.58
CA PRO A 122 -24.31 13.45 4.01
C PRO A 122 -22.88 13.14 4.47
N LYS A 123 -22.51 13.61 5.67
CA LYS A 123 -21.31 13.14 6.36
C LYS A 123 -21.58 11.76 6.96
N ARG A 124 -20.73 10.78 6.64
CA ARG A 124 -20.76 9.41 7.15
C ARG A 124 -19.53 9.14 8.00
N SER A 125 -19.61 8.08 8.81
CA SER A 125 -18.45 7.55 9.51
C SER A 125 -18.57 6.04 9.66
N PHE A 126 -17.41 5.38 9.78
CA PHE A 126 -17.31 3.97 10.13
C PHE A 126 -16.08 3.74 11.01
N GLU A 127 -16.15 2.74 11.87
CA GLU A 127 -15.07 2.37 12.79
C GLU A 127 -14.20 1.26 12.21
N TRP A 128 -12.94 1.24 12.59
CA TRP A 128 -11.97 0.23 12.22
C TRP A 128 -11.03 -0.08 13.38
N GLY A 129 -10.46 -1.28 13.35
CA GLY A 129 -9.50 -1.78 14.33
C GLY A 129 -8.29 -2.39 13.65
N GLU A 130 -7.35 -2.87 14.46
CA GLU A 130 -6.16 -3.56 13.96
C GLU A 130 -6.55 -4.76 13.08
N GLY A 131 -5.92 -4.88 11.92
CA GLY A 131 -6.23 -5.90 10.92
C GLY A 131 -7.33 -5.50 9.93
N SER A 132 -8.06 -4.40 10.17
CA SER A 132 -9.07 -3.93 9.23
C SER A 132 -8.45 -3.51 7.89
N LEU A 133 -9.12 -3.84 6.79
CA LEU A 133 -8.79 -3.43 5.43
C LEU A 133 -9.97 -2.66 4.83
N PHE A 134 -9.74 -1.48 4.27
CA PHE A 134 -10.80 -0.71 3.63
C PHE A 134 -10.28 0.17 2.50
N ALA A 135 -11.15 0.47 1.54
CA ALA A 135 -10.85 1.38 0.43
C ALA A 135 -11.68 2.65 0.53
N LEU A 136 -11.02 3.79 0.34
CA LEU A 136 -11.69 5.08 0.36
C LEU A 136 -12.24 5.40 -1.03
N PRO A 137 -13.51 5.85 -1.14
CA PRO A 137 -14.10 6.21 -2.42
C PRO A 137 -13.32 7.35 -3.11
N LEU A 138 -13.14 7.21 -4.42
CA LEU A 138 -12.45 8.20 -5.24
C LEU A 138 -13.02 9.62 -5.03
N ASN A 139 -12.12 10.60 -4.89
CA ASN A 139 -12.44 12.03 -4.74
C ASN A 139 -13.43 12.37 -3.62
N THR A 140 -13.53 11.55 -2.59
CA THR A 140 -14.40 11.82 -1.44
C THR A 140 -13.57 12.40 -0.30
N ARG A 141 -14.02 13.53 0.27
CA ARG A 141 -13.32 14.12 1.43
C ARG A 141 -13.39 13.14 2.58
N HIS A 142 -12.26 12.87 3.20
CA HIS A 142 -12.18 11.95 4.32
C HIS A 142 -11.19 12.44 5.37
N ARG A 143 -11.38 11.97 6.59
CA ARG A 143 -10.53 12.27 7.73
C ARG A 143 -10.40 11.03 8.62
N LEU A 144 -9.19 10.58 8.85
CA LEU A 144 -8.90 9.43 9.72
C LEU A 144 -8.62 9.92 11.14
N VAL A 145 -9.33 9.35 12.10
CA VAL A 145 -9.34 9.80 13.50
C VAL A 145 -8.89 8.67 14.41
N ASN A 146 -7.91 8.94 15.27
CA ASN A 146 -7.52 8.07 16.36
C ASN A 146 -8.36 8.40 17.60
N GLY A 147 -9.36 7.57 17.90
CA GLY A 147 -10.17 7.69 19.12
C GLY A 147 -9.52 7.09 20.38
N GLY A 148 -8.31 6.56 20.27
CA GLY A 148 -7.57 5.87 21.32
C GLY A 148 -6.57 6.74 22.08
N ARG A 149 -5.95 6.14 23.10
CA ARG A 149 -4.88 6.74 23.92
C ARG A 149 -3.48 6.33 23.49
N GLU A 150 -3.37 5.41 22.53
CA GLU A 150 -2.13 4.95 21.93
C GLU A 150 -2.08 5.38 20.46
N PRO A 151 -0.90 5.57 19.86
CA PRO A 151 -0.78 5.88 18.44
C PRO A 151 -1.35 4.77 17.56
N VAL A 152 -2.13 5.17 16.55
CA VAL A 152 -2.56 4.31 15.45
C VAL A 152 -1.50 4.30 14.37
N LEU A 153 -1.30 3.15 13.74
CA LEU A 153 -0.43 3.01 12.58
C LEU A 153 -1.20 2.41 11.41
N LEU A 154 -1.11 3.07 10.25
CA LEU A 154 -1.80 2.68 9.03
C LEU A 154 -0.78 2.43 7.93
N PHE A 155 -1.00 1.37 7.14
CA PHE A 155 -0.34 1.16 5.87
C PHE A 155 -1.31 1.48 4.75
N ALA A 156 -0.90 2.30 3.80
CA ALA A 156 -1.70 2.65 2.64
C ALA A 156 -1.03 2.19 1.36
N ALA A 157 -1.83 1.65 0.44
CA ALA A 157 -1.45 1.39 -0.94
C ALA A 157 -2.31 2.27 -1.86
N THR A 158 -1.67 2.96 -2.80
CA THR A 158 -2.36 3.89 -3.70
C THR A 158 -1.87 3.73 -5.13
N ASN A 159 -2.71 4.13 -6.08
CA ASN A 159 -2.27 4.27 -7.48
C ASN A 159 -1.79 5.69 -7.84
N ALA A 160 -1.41 6.49 -6.83
CA ALA A 160 -0.99 7.88 -6.99
C ALA A 160 0.10 8.10 -8.05
N PRO A 161 1.13 7.23 -8.22
CA PRO A 161 2.16 7.50 -9.22
C PRO A 161 1.62 7.57 -10.65
N VAL A 162 0.65 6.72 -11.02
CA VAL A 162 0.02 6.78 -12.35
C VAL A 162 -0.76 8.09 -12.52
N VAL A 163 -1.51 8.49 -11.50
CA VAL A 163 -2.37 9.68 -11.53
C VAL A 163 -1.53 10.95 -11.59
N MET A 164 -0.46 11.03 -10.79
CA MET A 164 0.49 12.15 -10.80
C MET A 164 1.20 12.27 -12.14
N GLU A 165 1.64 11.14 -12.71
CA GLU A 165 2.29 11.11 -14.03
C GLU A 165 1.32 11.37 -15.18
N THR A 166 0.02 11.11 -15.00
CA THR A 166 -0.97 11.40 -16.04
C THR A 166 -1.29 12.89 -16.11
N PHE A 167 -1.51 13.53 -14.94
CA PHE A 167 -2.02 14.90 -14.90
C PHE A 167 -0.95 15.97 -14.70
N HIS A 168 0.22 15.62 -14.13
CA HIS A 168 1.29 16.56 -13.76
C HIS A 168 0.79 17.82 -13.02
N ASN A 169 -0.30 17.70 -12.26
CA ASN A 169 -0.98 18.84 -11.65
C ASN A 169 -1.62 18.45 -10.31
N THR A 170 -0.92 18.74 -9.22
CA THR A 170 -1.38 18.41 -7.86
C THR A 170 -2.63 19.21 -7.46
N ASP A 171 -2.78 20.44 -7.95
CA ASP A 171 -3.98 21.23 -7.67
C ASP A 171 -5.23 20.56 -8.25
N PHE A 172 -5.17 20.12 -9.50
CA PHE A 172 -6.25 19.33 -10.10
C PHE A 172 -6.50 18.03 -9.33
N ILE A 173 -5.45 17.29 -8.96
CA ILE A 173 -5.56 15.99 -8.29
C ILE A 173 -6.22 16.10 -6.90
N PHE A 174 -5.88 17.13 -6.12
CA PHE A 174 -6.38 17.27 -4.74
C PHE A 174 -7.60 18.22 -4.62
N ASN A 175 -7.83 19.10 -5.60
CA ASN A 175 -8.90 20.11 -5.54
C ASN A 175 -10.00 19.92 -6.60
N CYS A 176 -10.04 18.80 -7.33
CA CYS A 176 -11.11 18.51 -8.28
C CYS A 176 -12.50 18.50 -7.61
N ASN A 177 -13.44 19.29 -8.13
CA ASN A 177 -14.79 19.43 -7.58
C ASN A 177 -15.81 18.43 -8.17
N TYR A 178 -15.37 17.50 -9.02
CA TYR A 178 -16.26 16.51 -9.60
C TYR A 178 -16.66 15.44 -8.56
N ASN A 179 -17.95 15.32 -8.28
CA ASN A 179 -18.48 14.27 -7.41
C ASN A 179 -18.76 13.02 -8.24
N PHE A 180 -17.99 11.94 -8.00
CA PHE A 180 -18.20 10.63 -8.63
C PHE A 180 -19.39 9.89 -8.00
N THR A 181 -20.60 10.44 -8.18
CA THR A 181 -21.84 9.88 -7.62
C THR A 181 -22.24 8.53 -8.25
N ASP A 182 -21.61 8.15 -9.37
CA ASP A 182 -21.69 6.81 -9.94
C ASP A 182 -20.91 5.77 -9.11
N ARG A 183 -19.96 6.21 -8.27
CA ARG A 183 -19.13 5.33 -7.42
C ARG A 183 -19.50 5.35 -5.94
N TYR A 184 -19.93 6.51 -5.43
CA TYR A 184 -20.33 6.68 -4.04
C TYR A 184 -21.28 7.86 -3.89
N ARG A 185 -22.39 7.70 -3.19
CA ARG A 185 -23.43 8.73 -2.96
C ARG A 185 -23.70 9.00 -1.49
N GLY A 186 -22.88 8.46 -0.58
CA GLY A 186 -23.14 8.59 0.86
C GLY A 186 -24.06 7.51 1.41
N GLU A 187 -24.06 6.33 0.79
CA GLU A 187 -24.80 5.15 1.22
C GLU A 187 -24.39 4.76 2.65
N ALA A 188 -25.37 4.43 3.49
CA ALA A 188 -25.13 4.14 4.90
C ALA A 188 -24.47 2.77 5.13
N ASP A 189 -24.65 1.86 4.17
CA ASP A 189 -24.16 0.49 4.18
C ASP A 189 -22.84 0.29 3.42
N TYR A 190 -22.25 1.37 2.87
CA TYR A 190 -21.07 1.29 2.01
C TYR A 190 -19.85 0.58 2.66
N PHE A 191 -19.68 0.74 3.98
CA PHE A 191 -18.62 0.12 4.77
C PHE A 191 -19.11 -1.04 5.66
N LEU A 192 -20.26 -1.62 5.33
CA LEU A 192 -20.59 -2.94 5.86
C LEU A 192 -19.78 -3.98 5.09
N ALA A 193 -19.30 -5.00 5.80
CA ALA A 193 -18.63 -6.12 5.16
C ALA A 193 -19.57 -6.74 4.12
N GLY A 194 -19.15 -6.71 2.86
CA GLY A 194 -19.97 -7.17 1.75
C GLY A 194 -20.19 -8.67 1.87
N LYS A 195 -21.31 -9.17 1.36
CA LYS A 195 -21.59 -10.62 1.31
C LYS A 195 -21.57 -11.17 -0.11
N GLU A 196 -21.51 -10.28 -1.10
CA GLU A 196 -21.52 -10.67 -2.49
C GLU A 196 -20.16 -11.25 -2.89
N ARG A 197 -20.21 -12.50 -3.36
CA ARG A 197 -19.09 -13.21 -3.95
C ARG A 197 -19.52 -13.80 -5.27
N HIS A 198 -18.68 -13.69 -6.29
CA HIS A 198 -18.96 -14.22 -7.62
C HIS A 198 -17.67 -14.62 -8.34
N GLN A 199 -17.81 -15.30 -9.47
CA GLN A 199 -16.68 -15.82 -10.23
C GLN A 199 -16.42 -14.97 -11.48
N VAL A 200 -15.20 -14.46 -11.66
CA VAL A 200 -14.74 -13.79 -12.89
C VAL A 200 -13.64 -14.62 -13.53
N GLY A 201 -14.03 -15.47 -14.48
CA GLY A 201 -13.15 -16.48 -15.08
C GLY A 201 -12.68 -17.49 -14.02
N VAL A 202 -11.38 -17.55 -13.74
CA VAL A 202 -10.82 -18.43 -12.69
C VAL A 202 -10.69 -17.74 -11.33
N ARG A 203 -11.09 -16.46 -11.22
CA ARG A 203 -10.92 -15.66 -10.00
C ARG A 203 -12.22 -15.63 -9.19
N PRO A 204 -12.21 -16.09 -7.94
CA PRO A 204 -13.28 -15.78 -6.99
C PRO A 204 -13.12 -14.33 -6.51
N VAL A 205 -14.18 -13.54 -6.64
CA VAL A 205 -14.22 -12.11 -6.34
C VAL A 205 -15.18 -11.87 -5.19
N TRP A 206 -14.76 -11.06 -4.22
CA TRP A 206 -15.56 -10.54 -3.14
C TRP A 206 -15.75 -9.03 -3.31
N GLU A 207 -16.99 -8.61 -3.49
CA GLU A 207 -17.39 -7.20 -3.56
C GLU A 207 -17.51 -6.63 -2.14
N THR A 208 -16.59 -5.75 -1.75
CA THR A 208 -16.62 -5.12 -0.42
C THR A 208 -15.72 -3.89 -0.34
N ASN A 209 -16.07 -2.91 0.49
CA ASN A 209 -15.19 -1.77 0.79
C ASN A 209 -14.60 -1.83 2.21
N PHE A 210 -14.93 -2.86 2.99
CA PHE A 210 -14.51 -3.01 4.38
C PHE A 210 -14.42 -4.48 4.78
N ILE A 211 -13.26 -4.90 5.28
CA ILE A 211 -13.01 -6.20 5.89
C ILE A 211 -12.59 -5.95 7.35
N PRO A 212 -13.34 -6.46 8.35
CA PRO A 212 -13.06 -6.16 9.75
C PRO A 212 -11.67 -6.60 10.23
N ASP A 213 -11.24 -7.81 9.83
CA ASP A 213 -9.89 -8.32 10.07
C ASP A 213 -9.46 -9.22 8.91
N MET A 214 -8.46 -8.76 8.16
CA MET A 214 -7.93 -9.50 7.02
C MET A 214 -7.15 -10.77 7.44
N ARG A 215 -6.70 -10.85 8.69
CA ARG A 215 -5.94 -12.01 9.20
C ARG A 215 -6.81 -13.25 9.38
N THR A 216 -8.12 -13.06 9.48
CA THR A 216 -9.09 -14.15 9.73
C THR A 216 -10.19 -14.21 8.67
N ALA A 217 -10.07 -13.45 7.58
CA ALA A 217 -11.11 -13.46 6.56
C ALA A 217 -11.10 -14.78 5.81
N LEU A 218 -12.29 -15.26 5.44
CA LEU A 218 -12.44 -16.50 4.68
C LEU A 218 -11.99 -16.27 3.23
N LEU A 219 -10.99 -17.05 2.81
CA LEU A 219 -10.48 -17.08 1.44
C LEU A 219 -11.06 -18.27 0.67
N ASP A 220 -11.16 -18.11 -0.65
CA ASP A 220 -11.70 -19.13 -1.55
C ASP A 220 -10.60 -20.08 -2.04
N ASP A 221 -10.93 -21.35 -2.23
CA ASP A 221 -9.97 -22.36 -2.70
C ASP A 221 -9.49 -22.04 -4.12
N MET A 222 -8.17 -21.90 -4.31
CA MET A 222 -7.58 -21.61 -5.61
C MET A 222 -6.15 -22.18 -5.73
N PHE A 223 -6.07 -23.42 -6.24
CA PHE A 223 -4.81 -24.18 -6.33
C PHE A 223 -3.92 -23.83 -7.53
N VAL A 224 -4.10 -22.67 -8.15
CA VAL A 224 -3.38 -22.27 -9.38
C VAL A 224 -1.91 -21.92 -9.07
N LYS A 225 -1.64 -21.43 -7.86
CA LYS A 225 -0.38 -20.81 -7.46
C LYS A 225 0.44 -21.66 -6.48
N VAL A 226 -0.25 -22.22 -5.48
CA VAL A 226 0.33 -23.06 -4.42
C VAL A 226 -0.60 -24.26 -4.18
N ALA A 227 -0.04 -25.44 -3.97
CA ALA A 227 -0.82 -26.62 -3.58
C ALA A 227 -1.46 -26.41 -2.19
N GLY A 228 -2.78 -26.58 -2.11
CA GLY A 228 -3.53 -26.22 -0.89
C GLY A 228 -3.75 -24.72 -0.71
N GLY A 229 -3.41 -23.89 -1.70
CA GLY A 229 -3.55 -22.44 -1.60
C GLY A 229 -4.98 -21.94 -1.77
N GLN A 230 -5.29 -20.86 -1.07
CA GLN A 230 -6.54 -20.11 -1.14
C GLN A 230 -6.24 -18.69 -1.60
N ILE A 231 -7.13 -18.13 -2.42
CA ILE A 231 -7.04 -16.76 -2.93
C ILE A 231 -8.44 -16.20 -3.10
N THR A 232 -8.69 -15.01 -2.56
CA THR A 232 -9.87 -14.21 -2.87
C THR A 232 -9.42 -12.87 -3.43
N PHE A 233 -10.01 -12.47 -4.56
CA PHE A 233 -9.82 -11.14 -5.13
C PHE A 233 -10.88 -10.19 -4.55
N PHE A 234 -10.51 -8.94 -4.35
CA PHE A 234 -11.40 -7.90 -3.84
C PHE A 234 -11.61 -6.83 -4.89
N ASN A 235 -12.86 -6.42 -5.03
CA ASN A 235 -13.22 -5.17 -5.68
C ASN A 235 -13.62 -4.20 -4.57
N MET A 236 -12.78 -3.18 -4.34
CA MET A 236 -12.96 -2.20 -3.28
C MET A 236 -12.88 -0.79 -3.89
N ALA A 237 -13.91 0.02 -3.68
CA ALA A 237 -14.04 1.39 -4.20
C ALA A 237 -13.83 1.52 -5.73
N GLY A 238 -14.18 0.48 -6.49
CA GLY A 238 -13.95 0.40 -7.93
C GLY A 238 -12.50 0.11 -8.33
N TRP A 239 -11.62 -0.17 -7.37
CA TRP A 239 -10.27 -0.67 -7.62
C TRP A 239 -10.27 -2.21 -7.61
N VAL A 240 -10.03 -2.78 -8.78
CA VAL A 240 -10.15 -4.21 -9.05
C VAL A 240 -8.82 -4.95 -8.88
N TRP A 241 -8.93 -6.27 -8.64
CA TRP A 241 -7.83 -7.25 -8.66
C TRP A 241 -6.81 -7.15 -7.52
N ASN A 242 -7.10 -6.40 -6.46
CA ASN A 242 -6.48 -6.60 -5.16
C ASN A 242 -6.81 -8.02 -4.67
N HIS A 243 -5.93 -8.68 -3.92
CA HIS A 243 -6.22 -10.02 -3.42
C HIS A 243 -5.51 -10.33 -2.12
N ALA A 244 -6.08 -11.26 -1.36
CA ALA A 244 -5.43 -11.94 -0.26
C ALA A 244 -5.21 -13.40 -0.63
N SER A 245 -4.12 -13.98 -0.13
CA SER A 245 -3.77 -15.37 -0.38
C SER A 245 -3.19 -16.01 0.88
N GLU A 246 -3.55 -17.27 1.10
CA GLU A 246 -3.06 -18.09 2.20
C GLU A 246 -2.72 -19.50 1.70
N TRP A 247 -1.78 -20.18 2.35
CA TRP A 247 -1.43 -21.56 2.03
C TRP A 247 -0.79 -22.28 3.24
N PRO A 248 -0.79 -23.62 3.26
CA PRO A 248 -0.20 -24.40 4.35
C PRO A 248 1.29 -24.15 4.55
N VAL A 249 1.74 -24.32 5.80
CA VAL A 249 3.17 -24.27 6.18
C VAL A 249 4.00 -25.25 5.35
N GLY A 250 5.24 -24.86 5.02
CA GLY A 250 6.18 -25.71 4.29
C GLY A 250 5.89 -25.84 2.80
N ARG A 251 5.02 -24.98 2.25
CA ARG A 251 4.77 -24.87 0.80
C ARG A 251 5.57 -23.74 0.18
N TYR A 252 5.82 -23.87 -1.12
CA TYR A 252 6.39 -22.81 -1.93
C TYR A 252 5.47 -22.50 -3.11
N HIS A 253 5.50 -21.23 -3.51
CA HIS A 253 4.86 -20.78 -4.73
C HIS A 253 5.75 -21.10 -5.94
N LYS A 254 5.18 -21.58 -7.04
CA LYS A 254 5.93 -21.77 -8.28
C LYS A 254 6.57 -20.44 -8.72
N ALA A 255 7.83 -20.49 -9.12
CA ALA A 255 8.52 -19.34 -9.68
C ALA A 255 7.75 -18.83 -10.91
N HIS A 256 7.48 -17.53 -10.94
CA HIS A 256 6.82 -16.84 -12.04
C HIS A 256 7.22 -15.37 -12.00
N TYR A 257 6.92 -14.64 -13.06
CA TYR A 257 7.06 -13.19 -13.10
C TYR A 257 5.79 -12.57 -13.64
N HIS A 258 5.56 -11.31 -13.30
CA HIS A 258 4.50 -10.47 -13.84
C HIS A 258 5.07 -9.08 -14.15
N GLY A 259 4.25 -8.21 -14.72
CA GLY A 259 4.60 -6.79 -14.86
C GLY A 259 4.90 -6.18 -13.47
N PRO A 260 5.68 -5.10 -13.40
CA PRO A 260 6.06 -4.55 -12.10
C PRO A 260 4.86 -3.90 -11.38
N GLY A 261 4.98 -3.62 -10.08
CA GLY A 261 3.97 -2.85 -9.33
C GLY A 261 3.07 -3.62 -8.38
N ILE A 262 3.39 -4.86 -8.04
CA ILE A 262 2.69 -5.63 -7.01
C ILE A 262 3.62 -5.73 -5.79
N VAL A 263 3.12 -5.33 -4.63
CA VAL A 263 3.79 -5.46 -3.33
C VAL A 263 2.86 -6.26 -2.43
N LEU A 264 3.42 -7.25 -1.73
CA LEU A 264 2.66 -8.09 -0.81
C LEU A 264 2.96 -7.67 0.63
N LEU A 265 1.92 -7.49 1.44
CA LEU A 265 2.03 -7.26 2.87
C LEU A 265 1.83 -8.59 3.61
N GLY A 266 2.82 -9.01 4.39
CA GLY A 266 2.72 -10.15 5.29
C GLY A 266 1.75 -9.85 6.43
N LEU A 267 0.67 -10.64 6.54
CA LEU A 267 -0.37 -10.47 7.56
C LEU A 267 -0.21 -11.45 8.72
N ASN A 268 0.04 -12.72 8.38
CA ASN A 268 0.18 -13.85 9.28
C ASN A 268 1.45 -14.63 8.93
N SER A 269 1.98 -15.37 9.90
CA SER A 269 3.14 -16.25 9.73
C SER A 269 4.42 -15.52 9.29
N GLU A 270 5.47 -16.28 8.99
CA GLU A 270 6.74 -15.80 8.49
C GLU A 270 7.28 -16.68 7.37
N GLY A 271 8.16 -16.12 6.55
CA GLY A 271 8.73 -16.81 5.41
C GLY A 271 9.78 -15.98 4.68
N TYR A 272 9.99 -16.29 3.41
CA TYR A 272 10.84 -15.49 2.54
C TYR A 272 10.39 -15.60 1.07
N ALA A 273 10.63 -14.53 0.32
CA ALA A 273 10.61 -14.54 -1.14
C ALA A 273 12.03 -14.71 -1.67
N LEU A 274 12.15 -15.41 -2.79
CA LEU A 274 13.35 -15.42 -3.60
C LEU A 274 13.07 -14.56 -4.83
N VAL A 275 13.87 -13.51 -5.01
CA VAL A 275 13.69 -12.51 -6.06
C VAL A 275 14.96 -12.41 -6.88
N TRP A 276 14.84 -12.43 -8.20
CA TRP A 276 15.98 -12.29 -9.12
C TRP A 276 15.51 -11.66 -10.44
N PRO A 277 16.43 -11.05 -11.21
CA PRO A 277 16.10 -10.53 -12.55
C PRO A 277 15.61 -11.64 -13.49
N LYS A 278 14.51 -11.39 -14.21
CA LYS A 278 13.84 -12.37 -15.08
C LYS A 278 14.76 -12.91 -16.18
N GLU A 279 15.79 -12.14 -16.55
CA GLU A 279 16.79 -12.46 -17.57
C GLU A 279 17.58 -13.73 -17.23
N TYR A 280 17.61 -14.12 -15.96
CA TYR A 280 18.27 -15.35 -15.48
C TYR A 280 17.35 -16.58 -15.45
N GLY A 281 16.16 -16.50 -16.06
CA GLY A 281 15.25 -17.64 -16.22
C GLY A 281 14.63 -18.15 -14.91
N PRO A 282 13.82 -19.23 -14.94
CA PRO A 282 13.13 -19.75 -13.76
C PRO A 282 14.01 -20.62 -12.83
N HIS A 283 15.23 -20.95 -13.25
CA HIS A 283 16.12 -21.88 -12.53
C HIS A 283 17.51 -21.28 -12.22
N PRO A 284 17.58 -20.08 -11.60
CA PRO A 284 18.84 -19.32 -11.48
C PRO A 284 19.94 -20.07 -10.72
N TYR A 285 19.61 -20.95 -9.76
CA TYR A 285 20.62 -21.76 -9.06
C TYR A 285 21.23 -22.85 -9.95
N GLN A 286 20.43 -23.49 -10.80
CA GLN A 286 20.90 -24.54 -11.73
C GLN A 286 21.76 -23.92 -12.84
N ASP A 287 21.39 -22.72 -13.28
CA ASP A 287 22.06 -21.98 -14.36
C ASP A 287 23.31 -21.20 -13.89
N GLY A 288 23.73 -21.36 -12.63
CA GLY A 288 24.95 -20.73 -12.09
C GLY A 288 24.79 -19.25 -11.73
N HIS A 289 23.56 -18.75 -11.61
CA HIS A 289 23.19 -17.38 -11.25
C HIS A 289 22.68 -17.25 -9.80
N GLY A 290 23.05 -18.19 -8.92
CA GLY A 290 22.63 -18.18 -7.51
C GLY A 290 23.06 -16.93 -6.74
N ASP A 291 24.15 -16.28 -7.15
CA ASP A 291 24.63 -15.01 -6.58
C ASP A 291 23.73 -13.81 -6.94
N LYS A 292 22.84 -13.96 -7.91
CA LYS A 292 21.84 -12.95 -8.32
C LYS A 292 20.51 -13.09 -7.58
N VAL A 293 20.34 -14.16 -6.81
CA VAL A 293 19.10 -14.42 -6.09
C VAL A 293 19.13 -13.72 -4.73
N ILE A 294 18.16 -12.84 -4.54
CA ILE A 294 17.94 -12.12 -3.30
C ILE A 294 16.93 -12.89 -2.47
N ARG A 295 17.27 -13.16 -1.22
CA ARG A 295 16.34 -13.71 -0.24
C ARG A 295 15.76 -12.57 0.58
N ALA A 296 14.46 -12.30 0.41
CA ALA A 296 13.72 -11.29 1.15
C ALA A 296 12.86 -11.96 2.24
N PRO A 297 13.30 -11.96 3.51
CA PRO A 297 12.48 -12.49 4.59
C PRO A 297 11.27 -11.59 4.84
N TRP A 298 10.16 -12.19 5.26
CA TRP A 298 8.96 -11.46 5.64
C TRP A 298 8.32 -12.10 6.88
N LYS A 299 7.63 -11.26 7.65
CA LYS A 299 6.85 -11.59 8.85
C LYS A 299 5.62 -10.66 8.88
N PRO A 300 4.74 -10.70 9.90
CA PRO A 300 3.62 -9.78 9.97
C PRO A 300 4.12 -8.32 9.97
N GLY A 301 3.55 -7.50 9.07
CA GLY A 301 3.99 -6.12 8.84
C GLY A 301 5.16 -5.96 7.87
N GLY A 302 5.76 -7.05 7.38
CA GLY A 302 6.78 -6.99 6.33
C GLY A 302 6.15 -6.88 4.94
N ILE A 303 6.84 -6.23 4.00
CA ILE A 303 6.46 -6.24 2.59
C ILE A 303 7.54 -6.87 1.72
N TYR A 304 7.15 -7.48 0.61
CA TYR A 304 8.03 -8.15 -0.35
C TYR A 304 7.41 -8.23 -1.76
#